data_AF-A0AAW2H1P4-F1
#
_entry.id   AF-A0AAW2H1P4-F1
#
_cell.length_a   1.000
_cell.length_b   1.000
_cell.length_c   1.000
_cell.angle_alpha   90.00
_cell.angle_beta   90.00
_cell.angle_gamma   90.00
#
_symmetry.space_group_name_H-M   'P 1'
#
loop_
_entity.id
_entity.type
_entity.pdbx_description
1 polymer ?
#
loop_
_entity_poly.entity_id
_entity_poly.type
_entity_poly.pdbx_seq_one_letter_code
_entity_poly.pdbx_strand_id
1 'polypeptide(L)'
;MIIKQLNKQSFKDISTINRAQLIDDALNLAKAGKLDYTIAFDVTSYLAHEIEYLPWRAAFTDIDYLNDMLIKTQGYDKFRVYILKLLDNVYKQVGFIDKVGDPQLTVFTRIDVLNWACDFDHEDCVMNAVQQFKNWRNTPNPDVNNPISPNLKSVVYCTAIRVGGQSEWEFAWQRYRGTNVGSEKDLLLQSLACTREIWLLNRFLDWAVTENSGIRKQDATRVFGSVSSNIVGQPLTFNYFRNKWTHLREYFGTSLSTVNNIIKSATRGISTSYELRDLMEFAKEHIDELGTATRTIQQAVERAESNIRWLGNNHGTIRDWLQRNTA
;
A
#
# COMPACT_ATOMS: atom_id res chain seq x y z
N MET A 1 32.72 -2.83 -3.45
CA MET A 1 32.91 -3.52 -4.75
C MET A 1 31.57 -3.80 -5.42
N ILE A 2 30.62 -4.44 -4.72
CA ILE A 2 29.28 -4.77 -5.24
C ILE A 2 28.50 -3.54 -5.75
N ILE A 3 28.36 -2.49 -4.92
CA ILE A 3 27.69 -1.23 -5.31
C ILE A 3 28.29 -0.65 -6.59
N LYS A 4 29.63 -0.67 -6.71
CA LYS A 4 30.31 -0.17 -7.92
C LYS A 4 30.05 -1.04 -9.15
N GLN A 5 29.77 -2.33 -9.00
CA GLN A 5 29.42 -3.20 -10.14
C GLN A 5 27.96 -3.00 -10.54
N LEU A 6 27.05 -2.89 -9.56
CA LEU A 6 25.62 -2.65 -9.81
C LEU A 6 25.38 -1.32 -10.54
N ASN A 7 26.16 -0.28 -10.22
CA ASN A 7 26.03 1.04 -10.84
C ASN A 7 26.81 1.19 -12.17
N LYS A 8 27.28 0.09 -12.76
CA LYS A 8 27.88 0.08 -14.12
C LYS A 8 26.90 -0.50 -15.12
N GLN A 9 27.13 -0.25 -16.41
CA GLN A 9 26.40 -0.94 -17.49
C GLN A 9 26.53 -2.47 -17.43
N SER A 10 27.59 -2.98 -16.80
CA SER A 10 27.87 -4.40 -16.61
C SER A 10 27.18 -5.01 -15.38
N PHE A 11 26.15 -4.38 -14.80
CA PHE A 11 25.43 -4.93 -13.65
C PHE A 11 24.83 -6.33 -13.93
N LYS A 12 24.56 -6.62 -15.21
CA LYS A 12 24.07 -7.94 -15.68
C LYS A 12 25.09 -9.07 -15.55
N ASP A 13 26.36 -8.78 -15.25
CA ASP A 13 27.36 -9.80 -14.88
C ASP A 13 26.98 -10.49 -13.56
N ILE A 14 26.18 -9.82 -12.72
CA ILE A 14 25.57 -10.41 -11.54
C ILE A 14 24.21 -10.97 -11.96
N SER A 15 23.95 -12.25 -11.66
CA SER A 15 22.68 -12.89 -12.02
C SER A 15 21.47 -12.13 -11.44
N THR A 16 20.33 -12.19 -12.13
CA THR A 16 19.08 -11.53 -11.73
C THR A 16 18.64 -11.92 -10.31
N ILE A 17 18.82 -13.19 -9.92
CA ILE A 17 18.51 -13.68 -8.58
C ILE A 17 19.43 -13.06 -7.53
N ASN A 18 20.74 -13.00 -7.81
CA ASN A 18 21.70 -12.38 -6.89
C ASN A 18 21.47 -10.88 -6.77
N ARG A 19 21.07 -10.19 -7.83
CA ARG A 19 20.71 -8.76 -7.78
C ARG A 19 19.47 -8.52 -6.91
N ALA A 20 18.45 -9.38 -7.01
CA ALA A 20 17.28 -9.33 -6.15
C ALA A 20 17.65 -9.58 -4.68
N GLN A 21 18.47 -10.61 -4.41
CA GLN A 21 18.96 -10.90 -3.07
C GLN A 21 19.74 -9.73 -2.47
N LEU A 22 20.63 -9.09 -3.24
CA LEU A 22 21.43 -7.96 -2.76
C LEU A 22 20.56 -6.77 -2.34
N ILE A 23 19.45 -6.53 -3.04
CA ILE A 23 18.48 -5.48 -2.66
C ILE A 23 17.79 -5.85 -1.34
N ASP A 24 17.21 -7.06 -1.28
CA ASP A 24 16.46 -7.55 -0.12
C ASP A 24 17.35 -7.57 1.14
N ASP A 25 18.54 -8.17 1.05
CA ASP A 25 19.48 -8.25 2.16
C ASP A 25 19.94 -6.86 2.61
N ALA A 26 20.24 -5.93 1.69
CA ALA A 26 20.70 -4.60 2.05
C ALA A 26 19.64 -3.80 2.82
N LEU A 27 18.38 -3.83 2.38
CA LEU A 27 17.29 -3.11 3.02
C LEU A 27 16.86 -3.77 4.34
N ASN A 28 16.84 -5.11 4.42
CA ASN A 28 16.55 -5.83 5.66
C ASN A 28 17.66 -5.67 6.71
N LEU A 29 18.94 -5.70 6.30
CA LEU A 29 20.07 -5.42 7.20
C LEU A 29 20.04 -3.98 7.70
N ALA A 30 19.67 -3.02 6.85
CA ALA A 30 19.51 -1.63 7.27
C ALA A 30 18.37 -1.46 8.27
N LYS A 31 17.22 -2.10 8.01
CA LYS A 31 16.09 -2.15 8.94
C LYS A 31 16.46 -2.76 10.30
N ALA A 32 17.32 -3.77 10.32
CA ALA A 32 17.83 -4.40 11.53
C ALA A 32 18.97 -3.62 12.23
N GLY A 33 19.39 -2.46 11.71
CA GLY A 33 20.50 -1.67 12.23
C GLY A 33 21.87 -2.33 12.05
N LYS A 34 21.99 -3.28 11.10
CA LYS A 34 23.23 -3.98 10.74
C LYS A 34 23.94 -3.36 9.54
N LEU A 35 23.25 -2.49 8.81
CA LEU A 35 23.78 -1.71 7.70
C LEU A 35 23.28 -0.27 7.81
N ASP A 36 24.07 0.71 7.35
CA ASP A 36 23.60 2.09 7.27
C ASP A 36 22.67 2.28 6.07
N TYR A 37 21.58 3.06 6.24
CA TYR A 37 20.63 3.31 5.16
C TYR A 37 21.24 4.01 3.95
N THR A 38 22.32 4.79 4.12
CA THR A 38 23.07 5.34 2.98
C THR A 38 23.63 4.23 2.10
N ILE A 39 24.18 3.17 2.69
CA ILE A 39 24.72 2.03 1.96
C ILE A 39 23.59 1.26 1.28
N ALA A 40 22.47 1.04 1.98
CA ALA A 40 21.32 0.37 1.39
C ALA A 40 20.74 1.14 0.19
N PHE A 41 20.65 2.46 0.28
CA PHE A 41 20.22 3.28 -0.86
C PHE A 41 21.25 3.36 -1.98
N ASP A 42 22.54 3.36 -1.68
CA ASP A 42 23.58 3.24 -2.70
C ASP A 42 23.48 1.89 -3.43
N VAL A 43 23.12 0.80 -2.72
CA VAL A 43 22.82 -0.51 -3.32
C VAL A 43 21.58 -0.44 -4.20
N THR A 44 20.49 0.22 -3.80
CA THR A 44 19.24 0.24 -4.59
C THR A 44 19.22 1.26 -5.72
N SER A 45 20.14 2.25 -5.71
CA SER A 45 20.21 3.31 -6.72
C SER A 45 20.33 2.79 -8.16
N TYR A 46 20.94 1.62 -8.37
CA TYR A 46 21.05 1.02 -9.71
C TYR A 46 19.69 0.58 -10.31
N LEU A 47 18.63 0.49 -9.49
CA LEU A 47 17.29 0.14 -9.99
C LEU A 47 16.82 1.08 -11.11
N ALA A 48 17.34 2.31 -11.17
CA ALA A 48 17.15 3.23 -12.29
C ALA A 48 17.53 2.63 -13.67
N HIS A 49 18.35 1.58 -13.70
CA HIS A 49 18.79 0.86 -14.89
C HIS A 49 18.18 -0.55 -15.02
N GLU A 50 17.47 -1.03 -14.00
CA GLU A 50 16.94 -2.38 -13.93
C GLU A 50 15.55 -2.46 -14.57
N ILE A 51 15.28 -3.58 -15.24
CA ILE A 51 13.99 -3.84 -15.92
C ILE A 51 13.43 -5.22 -15.61
N GLU A 52 14.24 -6.11 -15.02
CA GLU A 52 13.82 -7.47 -14.71
C GLU A 52 12.92 -7.50 -13.47
N TYR A 53 11.97 -8.44 -13.47
CA TYR A 53 10.92 -8.51 -12.45
C TYR A 53 11.46 -8.77 -11.04
N LEU A 54 12.38 -9.72 -10.86
CA LEU A 54 12.78 -10.18 -9.53
C LEU A 54 13.45 -9.09 -8.68
N PRO A 55 14.41 -8.29 -9.20
CA PRO A 55 15.00 -7.20 -8.42
C PRO A 55 13.99 -6.12 -8.02
N TRP A 56 13.09 -5.75 -8.95
CA TRP A 56 12.00 -4.82 -8.64
C TRP A 56 11.04 -5.36 -7.60
N ARG A 57 10.69 -6.66 -7.68
CA ARG A 57 9.82 -7.31 -6.72
C ARG A 57 10.42 -7.32 -5.31
N ALA A 58 11.73 -7.57 -5.19
CA ALA A 58 12.45 -7.45 -3.93
C ALA A 58 12.35 -6.02 -3.39
N ALA A 59 12.68 -5.03 -4.23
CA ALA A 59 12.64 -3.62 -3.84
C ALA A 59 11.28 -3.15 -3.34
N PHE A 60 10.19 -3.53 -4.01
CA PHE A 60 8.84 -3.07 -3.65
C PHE A 60 8.38 -3.48 -2.25
N THR A 61 8.84 -4.63 -1.75
CA THR A 61 8.50 -5.11 -0.40
C THR A 61 9.07 -4.17 0.67
N ASP A 62 10.30 -3.70 0.49
CA ASP A 62 10.95 -2.79 1.41
C ASP A 62 10.56 -1.33 1.19
N ILE A 63 10.26 -0.94 -0.05
CA ILE A 63 9.68 0.38 -0.37
C ILE A 63 8.34 0.55 0.35
N ASP A 64 7.50 -0.50 0.43
CA ASP A 64 6.24 -0.48 1.22
C ASP A 64 6.47 -0.15 2.69
N TYR A 65 7.47 -0.79 3.32
CA TYR A 65 7.83 -0.47 4.69
C TYR A 65 8.36 0.96 4.84
N LEU A 66 9.27 1.40 3.96
CA LEU A 66 9.81 2.76 3.99
C LEU A 66 8.72 3.81 3.78
N ASN A 67 7.78 3.54 2.86
CA ASN A 67 6.63 4.38 2.60
C ASN A 67 5.80 4.56 3.87
N ASP A 68 5.37 3.47 4.50
CA ASP A 68 4.61 3.49 5.77
C ASP A 68 5.32 4.28 6.87
N MET A 69 6.63 4.10 6.99
CA MET A 69 7.43 4.75 8.04
C MET A 69 7.65 6.24 7.79
N LEU A 70 7.85 6.65 6.53
CA LEU A 70 8.22 8.01 6.17
C LEU A 70 7.02 8.92 5.88
N ILE A 71 5.84 8.37 5.61
CA ILE A 71 4.64 9.10 5.15
C ILE A 71 4.23 10.31 6.01
N LYS A 72 4.49 10.25 7.33
CA LYS A 72 4.17 11.32 8.30
C LYS A 72 5.36 12.23 8.63
N THR A 73 6.47 12.08 7.91
CA THR A 73 7.75 12.70 8.29
C THR A 73 8.22 13.74 7.27
N GLN A 74 9.07 14.66 7.72
CA GLN A 74 9.72 15.62 6.81
C GLN A 74 10.66 14.88 5.84
N GLY A 75 10.64 15.29 4.56
CA GLY A 75 11.45 14.68 3.50
C GLY A 75 10.72 13.58 2.72
N TYR A 76 9.46 13.29 3.04
CA TYR A 76 8.64 12.36 2.26
C TYR A 76 8.45 12.80 0.79
N ASP A 77 8.40 14.10 0.53
CA ASP A 77 8.39 14.67 -0.82
C ASP A 77 9.64 14.24 -1.62
N LYS A 78 10.80 14.23 -0.97
CA LYS A 78 12.06 13.76 -1.56
C LYS A 78 12.08 12.25 -1.75
N PHE A 79 11.53 11.48 -0.80
CA PHE A 79 11.35 10.04 -0.96
C PHE A 79 10.52 9.72 -2.21
N ARG A 80 9.37 10.39 -2.38
CA ARG A 80 8.52 10.27 -3.58
C ARG A 80 9.30 10.58 -4.87
N VAL A 81 10.04 11.69 -4.91
CA VAL A 81 10.86 12.04 -6.08
C VAL A 81 11.91 10.97 -6.37
N TYR A 82 12.58 10.44 -5.35
CA TYR A 82 13.57 9.37 -5.51
C TYR A 82 12.96 8.11 -6.12
N ILE A 83 11.83 7.63 -5.60
CA ILE A 83 11.19 6.41 -6.12
C ILE A 83 10.72 6.62 -7.58
N LEU A 84 10.16 7.79 -7.91
CA LEU A 84 9.79 8.10 -9.30
C LEU A 84 11.01 8.12 -10.24
N LYS A 85 12.18 8.63 -9.78
CA LYS A 85 13.42 8.57 -10.55
C LYS A 85 13.87 7.13 -10.82
N LEU A 86 13.75 6.23 -9.84
CA LEU A 86 14.07 4.81 -10.04
C LEU A 86 13.11 4.15 -11.03
N LEU A 87 11.81 4.46 -10.94
CA LEU A 87 10.77 3.84 -11.76
C LEU A 87 10.76 4.30 -13.22
N ASP A 88 11.30 5.48 -13.54
CA ASP A 88 11.17 6.12 -14.85
C ASP A 88 11.56 5.21 -16.02
N ASN A 89 12.72 4.54 -15.94
CA ASN A 89 13.17 3.67 -17.01
C ASN A 89 12.26 2.44 -17.17
N VAL A 90 11.98 1.72 -16.09
CA VAL A 90 11.15 0.50 -16.17
C VAL A 90 9.71 0.84 -16.58
N TYR A 91 9.16 1.98 -16.14
CA TYR A 91 7.84 2.47 -16.54
C TYR A 91 7.77 2.67 -18.06
N LYS A 92 8.77 3.32 -18.66
CA LYS A 92 8.84 3.52 -20.12
C LYS A 92 8.94 2.20 -20.89
N GLN A 93 9.60 1.19 -20.33
CA GLN A 93 9.77 -0.12 -20.96
C GLN A 93 8.48 -0.95 -20.93
N VAL A 94 7.82 -1.02 -19.78
CA VAL A 94 6.60 -1.84 -19.63
C VAL A 94 5.37 -1.17 -20.22
N GLY A 95 5.30 0.17 -20.15
CA GLY A 95 4.16 0.98 -20.61
C GLY A 95 2.85 0.71 -19.87
N PHE A 96 1.82 1.47 -20.20
CA PHE A 96 0.49 1.32 -19.57
C PHE A 96 -0.42 0.30 -20.28
N ILE A 97 -0.14 -0.03 -21.54
CA ILE A 97 -1.02 -0.89 -22.35
C ILE A 97 -0.61 -2.35 -22.19
N ASP A 98 -1.59 -3.19 -21.83
CA ASP A 98 -1.42 -4.63 -21.78
C ASP A 98 -1.53 -5.22 -23.20
N LYS A 99 -0.47 -5.89 -23.67
CA LYS A 99 -0.40 -6.39 -25.05
C LYS A 99 -0.56 -7.91 -25.10
N VAL A 100 -1.31 -8.38 -26.09
CA VAL A 100 -1.43 -9.82 -26.36
C VAL A 100 -0.06 -10.38 -26.71
N GLY A 101 0.39 -11.38 -25.94
CA GLY A 101 1.69 -12.04 -26.14
C GLY A 101 2.84 -11.48 -25.30
N ASP A 102 2.58 -10.49 -24.43
CA ASP A 102 3.59 -10.05 -23.46
C ASP A 102 4.03 -11.24 -22.57
N PRO A 103 5.34 -11.40 -22.31
CA PRO A 103 5.82 -12.39 -21.35
C PRO A 103 5.18 -12.18 -19.98
N GLN A 104 4.86 -13.27 -19.27
CA GLN A 104 4.19 -13.20 -17.97
C GLN A 104 4.92 -12.31 -16.96
N LEU A 105 6.25 -12.37 -16.93
CA LEU A 105 7.05 -11.52 -16.04
C LEU A 105 6.96 -10.04 -16.42
N THR A 106 6.84 -9.71 -17.70
CA THR A 106 6.62 -8.33 -18.15
C THR A 106 5.25 -7.82 -17.70
N VAL A 107 4.21 -8.67 -17.77
CA VAL A 107 2.87 -8.34 -17.23
C VAL A 107 2.95 -8.08 -15.72
N PHE A 108 3.63 -8.94 -14.96
CA PHE A 108 3.79 -8.72 -13.51
C PHE A 108 4.60 -7.46 -13.18
N THR A 109 5.72 -7.22 -13.87
CA THR A 109 6.49 -5.97 -13.71
C THR A 109 5.61 -4.77 -14.01
N ARG A 110 4.81 -4.80 -15.09
CA ARG A 110 3.89 -3.73 -15.44
C ARG A 110 2.93 -3.42 -14.31
N ILE A 111 2.25 -4.43 -13.78
CA ILE A 111 1.26 -4.24 -12.70
C ILE A 111 1.91 -3.56 -11.49
N ASP A 112 3.04 -4.10 -11.02
CA ASP A 112 3.73 -3.57 -9.84
C ASP A 112 4.25 -2.14 -10.08
N VAL A 113 4.89 -1.89 -11.23
CA VAL A 113 5.41 -0.56 -11.59
C VAL A 113 4.29 0.47 -11.74
N LEU A 114 3.17 0.11 -12.38
CA LEU A 114 2.04 1.03 -12.55
C LEU A 114 1.35 1.33 -11.21
N ASN A 115 1.19 0.34 -10.32
CA ASN A 115 0.66 0.58 -8.97
C ASN A 115 1.51 1.64 -8.27
N TRP A 116 2.82 1.43 -8.18
CA TRP A 116 3.71 2.36 -7.49
C TRP A 116 3.84 3.72 -8.17
N ALA A 117 3.93 3.77 -9.50
CA ALA A 117 4.00 5.02 -10.24
C ALA A 117 2.74 5.86 -10.02
N CYS A 118 1.54 5.26 -10.11
CA CYS A 118 0.28 5.95 -9.88
C CYS A 118 0.08 6.33 -8.41
N ASP A 119 0.53 5.50 -7.46
CA ASP A 119 0.47 5.80 -6.01
C ASP A 119 1.34 7.00 -5.64
N PHE A 120 2.48 7.15 -6.30
CA PHE A 120 3.34 8.33 -6.23
C PHE A 120 2.92 9.43 -7.22
N ASP A 121 1.68 9.45 -7.70
CA ASP A 121 1.13 10.49 -8.58
C ASP A 121 2.02 10.79 -9.83
N HIS A 122 2.59 9.76 -10.47
CA HIS A 122 3.26 9.89 -11.77
C HIS A 122 2.24 10.37 -12.81
N GLU A 123 2.49 11.53 -13.43
CA GLU A 123 1.50 12.25 -14.24
C GLU A 123 0.90 11.40 -15.36
N ASP A 124 1.73 10.79 -16.19
CA ASP A 124 1.26 9.92 -17.28
C ASP A 124 0.51 8.69 -16.76
N CYS A 125 0.89 8.14 -15.60
CA CYS A 125 0.22 6.96 -15.02
C CYS A 125 -1.20 7.34 -14.59
N VAL A 126 -1.32 8.44 -13.84
CA VAL A 126 -2.60 8.96 -13.36
C VAL A 126 -3.50 9.34 -14.53
N MET A 127 -2.99 10.05 -15.53
CA MET A 127 -3.75 10.43 -16.71
C MET A 127 -4.31 9.21 -17.46
N ASN A 128 -3.49 8.19 -17.70
CA ASN A 128 -3.93 6.96 -18.35
C ASN A 128 -5.00 6.22 -17.53
N ALA A 129 -4.79 6.08 -16.21
CA ALA A 129 -5.75 5.43 -15.33
C ALA A 129 -7.11 6.15 -15.32
N VAL A 130 -7.10 7.48 -15.14
CA VAL A 130 -8.31 8.30 -15.14
C VAL A 130 -9.03 8.21 -16.48
N GLN A 131 -8.30 8.29 -17.60
CA GLN A 131 -8.89 8.22 -18.92
C GLN A 131 -9.53 6.85 -19.19
N GLN A 132 -8.88 5.75 -18.80
CA GLN A 132 -9.45 4.41 -18.94
C GLN A 132 -10.70 4.22 -18.08
N PHE A 133 -10.68 4.69 -16.82
CA PHE A 133 -11.85 4.63 -15.95
C PHE A 133 -13.01 5.47 -16.51
N LYS A 134 -12.72 6.67 -17.01
CA LYS A 134 -13.71 7.52 -17.69
C LYS A 134 -14.30 6.84 -18.92
N ASN A 135 -13.48 6.17 -19.72
CA ASN A 135 -13.94 5.41 -20.88
C ASN A 135 -14.89 4.28 -20.44
N TRP A 136 -14.51 3.51 -19.41
CA TRP A 136 -15.37 2.46 -18.85
C TRP A 136 -16.72 3.01 -18.38
N ARG A 137 -16.74 4.14 -17.67
CA ARG A 137 -17.98 4.80 -17.22
C ARG A 137 -18.91 5.19 -18.36
N ASN A 138 -18.36 5.52 -19.52
CA ASN A 138 -19.11 5.98 -20.69
C ASN A 138 -19.49 4.83 -21.65
N THR A 139 -19.02 3.60 -21.40
CA THR A 139 -19.37 2.45 -22.24
C THR A 139 -20.84 2.05 -22.05
N PRO A 140 -21.58 1.77 -23.13
CA PRO A 140 -22.91 1.17 -23.02
C PRO A 140 -22.86 -0.17 -22.29
N ASN A 141 -23.72 -0.35 -21.28
CA ASN A 141 -23.73 -1.53 -20.40
C ASN A 141 -22.37 -1.79 -19.74
N PRO A 142 -21.86 -0.88 -18.89
CA PRO A 142 -20.49 -0.95 -18.35
C PRO A 142 -20.26 -2.16 -17.44
N ASP A 143 -21.32 -2.81 -16.96
CA ASP A 143 -21.24 -4.01 -16.12
C ASP A 143 -20.88 -5.26 -16.95
N VAL A 144 -21.15 -5.23 -18.26
CA VAL A 144 -20.82 -6.29 -19.23
C VAL A 144 -19.59 -5.88 -20.05
N ASN A 145 -19.54 -4.62 -20.47
CA ASN A 145 -18.56 -4.10 -21.41
C ASN A 145 -17.52 -3.24 -20.69
N ASN A 146 -16.69 -3.87 -19.86
CA ASN A 146 -15.57 -3.19 -19.25
C ASN A 146 -14.34 -3.25 -20.18
N PRO A 147 -13.88 -2.11 -20.75
CA PRO A 147 -12.76 -2.10 -21.69
C PRO A 147 -11.39 -2.22 -21.01
N ILE A 148 -11.32 -2.16 -19.68
CA ILE A 148 -10.06 -2.19 -18.93
C ILE A 148 -9.53 -3.63 -18.88
N SER A 149 -8.26 -3.82 -19.25
CA SER A 149 -7.62 -5.14 -19.14
C SER A 149 -7.74 -5.67 -17.71
N PRO A 150 -8.10 -6.95 -17.51
CA PRO A 150 -8.17 -7.58 -16.18
C PRO A 150 -6.91 -7.35 -15.32
N ASN A 151 -5.73 -7.34 -15.94
CA ASN A 151 -4.44 -7.11 -15.28
C ASN A 151 -4.31 -5.69 -14.71
N LEU A 152 -4.97 -4.71 -15.34
CA LEU A 152 -4.82 -3.29 -15.02
C LEU A 152 -5.96 -2.73 -14.16
N LYS A 153 -7.03 -3.52 -13.93
CA LYS A 153 -8.20 -3.01 -13.21
C LYS A 153 -7.86 -2.50 -11.80
N SER A 154 -6.94 -3.14 -11.07
CA SER A 154 -6.52 -2.66 -9.74
C SER A 154 -5.93 -1.26 -9.80
N VAL A 155 -4.95 -1.05 -10.69
CA VAL A 155 -4.30 0.24 -10.93
C VAL A 155 -5.35 1.28 -11.33
N VAL A 156 -6.17 0.96 -12.35
CA VAL A 156 -7.11 1.89 -12.96
C VAL A 156 -8.20 2.31 -11.98
N TYR A 157 -8.84 1.35 -11.31
CA TYR A 157 -9.93 1.64 -10.38
C TYR A 157 -9.44 2.43 -9.18
N CYS A 158 -8.37 1.95 -8.52
CA CYS A 158 -7.83 2.59 -7.33
C CYS A 158 -7.36 4.02 -7.61
N THR A 159 -6.62 4.22 -8.72
CA THR A 159 -6.09 5.54 -9.09
C THR A 159 -7.22 6.51 -9.43
N ALA A 160 -8.20 6.09 -10.25
CA ALA A 160 -9.32 6.96 -10.62
C ALA A 160 -10.18 7.35 -9.40
N ILE A 161 -10.42 6.43 -8.47
CA ILE A 161 -11.15 6.71 -7.23
C ILE A 161 -10.34 7.61 -6.27
N ARG A 162 -9.01 7.49 -6.28
CA ARG A 162 -8.10 8.30 -5.44
C ARG A 162 -8.10 9.77 -5.83
N VAL A 163 -8.05 10.06 -7.14
CA VAL A 163 -7.96 11.43 -7.67
C VAL A 163 -9.32 12.00 -8.09
N GLY A 164 -10.33 11.15 -8.26
CA GLY A 164 -11.71 11.54 -8.48
C GLY A 164 -12.43 11.89 -7.17
N GLY A 165 -13.76 11.88 -7.21
CA GLY A 165 -14.59 12.19 -6.05
C GLY A 165 -15.72 11.19 -5.85
N GLN A 166 -16.83 11.67 -5.28
CA GLN A 166 -18.01 10.85 -5.01
C GLN A 166 -18.56 10.17 -6.26
N SER A 167 -18.48 10.80 -7.44
CA SER A 167 -19.02 10.23 -8.68
C SER A 167 -18.31 8.95 -9.11
N GLU A 168 -16.98 8.93 -9.08
CA GLU A 168 -16.16 7.75 -9.37
C GLU A 168 -16.39 6.65 -8.34
N TRP A 169 -16.47 7.04 -7.06
CA TRP A 169 -16.70 6.14 -5.95
C TRP A 169 -18.07 5.45 -6.04
N GLU A 170 -19.14 6.21 -6.26
CA GLU A 170 -20.50 5.68 -6.40
C GLU A 170 -20.65 4.79 -7.62
N PHE A 171 -19.99 5.15 -8.73
CA PHE A 171 -19.94 4.30 -9.90
C PHE A 171 -19.36 2.92 -9.55
N ALA A 172 -18.20 2.86 -8.91
CA ALA A 172 -17.59 1.60 -8.48
C ALA A 172 -18.44 0.85 -7.44
N TRP A 173 -19.07 1.55 -6.50
CA TRP A 173 -19.95 0.96 -5.49
C TRP A 173 -21.18 0.29 -6.11
N GLN A 174 -21.81 0.90 -7.10
CA GLN A 174 -22.93 0.29 -7.83
C GLN A 174 -22.50 -1.02 -8.50
N ARG A 175 -21.29 -1.08 -9.07
CA ARG A 175 -20.76 -2.30 -9.70
C ARG A 175 -20.44 -3.36 -8.67
N TYR A 176 -19.95 -2.96 -7.49
CA TYR A 176 -19.73 -3.89 -6.39
C TYR A 176 -21.04 -4.53 -5.95
N ARG A 177 -22.12 -3.75 -5.86
CA ARG A 177 -23.47 -4.25 -5.53
C ARG A 177 -24.05 -5.15 -6.62
N GLY A 178 -23.81 -4.84 -7.89
CA GLY A 178 -24.38 -5.55 -9.05
C GLY A 178 -23.62 -6.81 -9.47
N THR A 179 -22.32 -6.91 -9.22
CA THR A 179 -21.51 -8.07 -9.64
C THR A 179 -21.66 -9.27 -8.70
N ASN A 180 -21.71 -10.46 -9.30
CA ASN A 180 -21.67 -11.75 -8.61
C ASN A 180 -20.29 -12.43 -8.70
N VAL A 181 -19.33 -11.81 -9.39
CA VAL A 181 -17.97 -12.34 -9.55
C VAL A 181 -17.14 -11.98 -8.31
N GLY A 182 -16.65 -13.00 -7.59
CA GLY A 182 -15.90 -12.82 -6.35
C GLY A 182 -14.63 -11.97 -6.52
N SER A 183 -13.83 -12.26 -7.56
CA SER A 183 -12.61 -11.49 -7.85
C SER A 183 -12.89 -10.02 -8.16
N GLU A 184 -13.99 -9.71 -8.86
CA GLU A 184 -14.39 -8.33 -9.14
C GLU A 184 -14.88 -7.62 -7.87
N LYS A 185 -15.62 -8.31 -7.00
CA LYS A 185 -16.03 -7.76 -5.69
C LYS A 185 -14.81 -7.39 -4.85
N ASP A 186 -13.84 -8.29 -4.76
CA ASP A 186 -12.62 -8.10 -3.98
C ASP A 186 -11.85 -6.88 -4.48
N LEU A 187 -11.69 -6.77 -5.80
CA LEU A 187 -11.04 -5.65 -6.46
C LEU A 187 -11.73 -4.31 -6.20
N LEU A 188 -13.06 -4.28 -6.33
CA LEU A 188 -13.85 -3.07 -6.10
C LEU A 188 -13.79 -2.63 -4.63
N LEU A 189 -13.85 -3.56 -3.67
CA LEU A 189 -13.69 -3.23 -2.25
C LEU A 189 -12.33 -2.58 -1.96
N GLN A 190 -11.25 -3.13 -2.51
CA GLN A 190 -9.91 -2.54 -2.37
C GLN A 190 -9.84 -1.15 -3.00
N SER A 191 -10.40 -0.99 -4.20
CA SER A 191 -10.35 0.25 -4.96
C SER A 191 -11.18 1.38 -4.33
N LEU A 192 -12.33 1.05 -3.74
CA LEU A 192 -13.18 2.01 -3.00
C LEU A 192 -12.46 2.63 -1.80
N ALA A 193 -11.52 1.91 -1.19
CA ALA A 193 -10.69 2.43 -0.10
C ALA A 193 -9.60 3.40 -0.58
N CYS A 194 -9.36 3.55 -1.88
CA CYS A 194 -8.31 4.43 -2.40
C CYS A 194 -8.70 5.91 -2.41
N THR A 195 -9.97 6.25 -2.19
CA THR A 195 -10.44 7.64 -2.15
C THR A 195 -9.73 8.46 -1.08
N ARG A 196 -9.52 9.75 -1.34
CA ARG A 196 -8.96 10.70 -0.37
C ARG A 196 -10.06 11.43 0.44
N GLU A 197 -11.33 11.21 0.11
CA GLU A 197 -12.48 11.80 0.79
C GLU A 197 -12.72 11.14 2.16
N ILE A 198 -12.39 11.87 3.24
CA ILE A 198 -12.48 11.37 4.63
C ILE A 198 -13.88 10.83 4.97
N TRP A 199 -14.93 11.51 4.53
CA TRP A 199 -16.31 11.12 4.83
C TRP A 199 -16.72 9.84 4.09
N LEU A 200 -16.18 9.59 2.88
CA LEU A 200 -16.39 8.34 2.15
C LEU A 200 -15.70 7.17 2.83
N LEU A 201 -14.47 7.36 3.31
CA LEU A 201 -13.74 6.33 4.07
C LEU A 201 -14.46 5.98 5.37
N ASN A 202 -14.93 6.98 6.13
CA ASN A 202 -15.71 6.74 7.35
C ASN A 202 -17.02 6.00 7.06
N ARG A 203 -17.77 6.43 6.03
CA ARG A 203 -18.99 5.73 5.58
C ARG A 203 -18.68 4.28 5.20
N PHE A 204 -17.56 4.04 4.53
CA PHE A 204 -17.16 2.71 4.10
C PHE A 204 -16.80 1.79 5.27
N LEU A 205 -16.09 2.31 6.28
CA LEU A 205 -15.84 1.60 7.54
C LEU A 205 -17.15 1.26 8.28
N ASP A 206 -18.09 2.22 8.38
CA ASP A 206 -19.42 1.98 8.96
C ASP A 206 -20.19 0.89 8.21
N TRP A 207 -20.21 0.95 6.87
CA TRP A 207 -20.87 -0.07 6.05
C TRP A 207 -20.26 -1.45 6.21
N ALA A 208 -18.95 -1.56 6.46
CA ALA A 208 -18.29 -2.85 6.67
C ALA A 208 -18.80 -3.59 7.91
N VAL A 209 -19.40 -2.87 8.86
CA VAL A 209 -19.88 -3.40 10.15
C VAL A 209 -21.35 -3.12 10.40
N THR A 210 -22.10 -2.85 9.32
CA THR A 210 -23.54 -2.63 9.35
C THR A 210 -24.24 -3.77 8.62
N GLU A 211 -25.23 -4.40 9.25
CA GLU A 211 -26.04 -5.42 8.60
C GLU A 211 -26.77 -4.85 7.38
N ASN A 212 -26.87 -5.65 6.31
CA ASN A 212 -27.56 -5.28 5.06
C ASN A 212 -26.98 -4.07 4.30
N SER A 213 -25.80 -3.55 4.68
CA SER A 213 -25.10 -2.49 3.95
C SER A 213 -24.74 -2.88 2.50
N GLY A 214 -24.66 -4.19 2.23
CA GLY A 214 -24.19 -4.79 0.99
C GLY A 214 -22.79 -5.39 1.09
N ILE A 215 -22.06 -5.08 2.16
CA ILE A 215 -20.77 -5.70 2.47
C ILE A 215 -21.03 -6.93 3.33
N ARG A 216 -20.46 -8.07 2.94
CA ARG A 216 -20.58 -9.29 3.73
C ARG A 216 -19.71 -9.17 4.96
N LYS A 217 -20.18 -9.70 6.08
CA LYS A 217 -19.44 -9.71 7.37
C LYS A 217 -18.00 -10.23 7.23
N GLN A 218 -17.78 -11.25 6.40
CA GLN A 218 -16.44 -11.82 6.14
C GLN A 218 -15.51 -10.89 5.35
N ASP A 219 -16.07 -9.98 4.54
CA ASP A 219 -15.32 -9.04 3.71
C ASP A 219 -14.91 -7.77 4.49
N ALA A 220 -15.41 -7.59 5.72
CA ALA A 220 -15.09 -6.43 6.54
C ALA A 220 -13.59 -6.29 6.78
N THR A 221 -12.88 -7.39 7.04
CA THR A 221 -11.41 -7.38 7.22
C THR A 221 -10.68 -6.75 6.03
N ARG A 222 -11.18 -6.98 4.81
CA ARG A 222 -10.63 -6.39 3.59
C ARG A 222 -10.84 -4.90 3.55
N VAL A 223 -12.04 -4.42 3.92
CA VAL A 223 -12.32 -2.99 4.01
C VAL A 223 -11.38 -2.31 4.99
N PHE A 224 -11.27 -2.82 6.22
CA PHE A 224 -10.36 -2.27 7.24
C PHE A 224 -8.91 -2.28 6.78
N GLY A 225 -8.44 -3.38 6.18
CA GLY A 225 -7.08 -3.49 5.66
C GLY A 225 -6.77 -2.55 4.49
N SER A 226 -7.72 -2.35 3.58
CA SER A 226 -7.55 -1.43 2.46
C SER A 226 -7.62 0.03 2.91
N VAL A 227 -8.54 0.39 3.81
CA VAL A 227 -8.62 1.75 4.36
C VAL A 227 -7.39 2.05 5.22
N SER A 228 -6.88 1.10 6.02
CA SER A 228 -5.65 1.31 6.81
C SER A 228 -4.40 1.51 5.96
N SER A 229 -4.40 1.02 4.71
CA SER A 229 -3.28 1.17 3.78
C SER A 229 -3.38 2.48 2.97
N ASN A 230 -4.48 3.21 3.07
CA ASN A 230 -4.62 4.55 2.51
C ASN A 230 -3.99 5.58 3.46
N ILE A 231 -3.20 6.53 2.95
CA ILE A 231 -2.56 7.59 3.74
C ILE A 231 -3.54 8.37 4.63
N VAL A 232 -4.71 8.71 4.10
CA VAL A 232 -5.78 9.42 4.82
C VAL A 232 -6.55 8.45 5.72
N GLY A 233 -6.72 7.20 5.25
CA GLY A 233 -7.47 6.18 5.96
C GLY A 233 -6.75 5.56 7.16
N GLN A 234 -5.42 5.55 7.17
CA GLN A 234 -4.61 4.96 8.24
C GLN A 234 -4.97 5.49 9.64
N PRO A 235 -4.93 6.82 9.92
CA PRO A 235 -5.35 7.34 11.22
C PRO A 235 -6.86 7.15 11.47
N LEU A 236 -7.69 7.17 10.42
CA LEU A 236 -9.13 6.97 10.55
C LEU A 236 -9.47 5.57 11.03
N THR A 237 -8.80 4.54 10.52
CA THR A 237 -9.06 3.14 10.87
C THR A 237 -8.79 2.86 12.35
N PHE A 238 -7.69 3.39 12.91
CA PHE A 238 -7.41 3.23 14.35
C PHE A 238 -8.43 3.97 15.21
N ASN A 239 -8.74 5.23 14.88
CA ASN A 239 -9.74 6.01 15.61
C ASN A 239 -11.12 5.36 15.56
N TYR A 240 -11.53 4.87 14.39
CA TYR A 240 -12.79 4.15 14.22
C TYR A 240 -12.81 2.88 15.09
N PHE A 241 -11.76 2.08 15.00
CA PHE A 241 -11.60 0.86 15.79
C PHE A 241 -11.72 1.12 17.29
N ARG A 242 -10.98 2.11 17.82
CA ARG A 242 -11.02 2.51 19.23
C ARG A 242 -12.44 2.96 19.63
N ASN A 243 -13.04 3.87 18.87
CA ASN A 243 -14.32 4.51 19.22
C ASN A 243 -15.54 3.59 19.04
N LYS A 244 -15.43 2.55 18.21
CA LYS A 244 -16.51 1.61 17.89
C LYS A 244 -16.26 0.20 18.44
N TRP A 245 -15.32 0.05 19.37
CA TRP A 245 -14.88 -1.25 19.86
C TRP A 245 -16.04 -2.15 20.34
N THR A 246 -16.94 -1.63 21.17
CA THR A 246 -18.12 -2.38 21.65
C THR A 246 -18.99 -2.89 20.48
N HIS A 247 -19.30 -2.01 19.53
CA HIS A 247 -20.07 -2.38 18.32
C HIS A 247 -19.34 -3.44 17.49
N LEU A 248 -18.01 -3.30 17.31
CA LEU A 248 -17.20 -4.28 16.58
C LEU A 248 -17.25 -5.65 17.26
N ARG A 249 -17.12 -5.69 18.60
CA ARG A 249 -17.20 -6.94 19.37
C ARG A 249 -18.57 -7.59 19.25
N GLU A 250 -19.64 -6.82 19.39
CA GLU A 250 -21.00 -7.34 19.25
C GLU A 250 -21.27 -7.83 17.83
N TYR A 251 -20.90 -7.02 16.84
CA TYR A 251 -21.08 -7.35 15.42
C TYR A 251 -20.33 -8.62 15.04
N PHE A 252 -19.05 -8.77 15.41
CA PHE A 252 -18.26 -9.94 15.05
C PHE A 252 -18.41 -11.13 16.02
N GLY A 253 -18.94 -10.91 17.22
CA GLY A 253 -19.14 -11.92 18.24
C GLY A 253 -17.86 -12.72 18.51
N THR A 254 -17.94 -14.03 18.36
CA THR A 254 -16.82 -14.97 18.57
C THR A 254 -15.87 -15.11 17.37
N SER A 255 -15.97 -14.24 16.33
CA SER A 255 -15.07 -14.28 15.17
C SER A 255 -13.69 -13.71 15.49
N LEU A 256 -12.89 -14.48 16.24
CA LEU A 256 -11.60 -14.07 16.78
C LEU A 256 -10.57 -13.74 15.70
N SER A 257 -10.59 -14.43 14.55
CA SER A 257 -9.68 -14.16 13.43
C SER A 257 -9.94 -12.80 12.77
N THR A 258 -11.21 -12.41 12.64
CA THR A 258 -11.62 -11.13 12.06
C THR A 258 -11.14 -9.96 12.90
N VAL A 259 -11.39 -10.02 14.21
CA VAL A 259 -10.95 -8.97 15.16
C VAL A 259 -9.43 -8.84 15.17
N ASN A 260 -8.69 -9.96 15.20
CA ASN A 260 -7.23 -9.94 15.13
C ASN A 260 -6.70 -9.28 13.85
N ASN A 261 -7.32 -9.54 12.70
CA ASN A 261 -6.90 -8.92 11.45
C ASN A 261 -7.20 -7.42 11.43
N ILE A 262 -8.36 -7.01 11.94
CA ILE A 262 -8.72 -5.59 12.09
C ILE A 262 -7.71 -4.87 12.99
N ILE A 263 -7.33 -5.46 14.13
CA ILE A 263 -6.31 -4.89 15.02
C ILE A 263 -4.98 -4.70 14.30
N LYS A 264 -4.50 -5.73 13.59
CA LYS A 264 -3.24 -5.66 12.83
C LYS A 264 -3.28 -4.57 11.76
N SER A 265 -4.40 -4.41 11.05
CA SER A 265 -4.60 -3.36 10.07
C SER A 265 -4.63 -1.97 10.70
N ALA A 266 -5.45 -1.79 11.75
CA ALA A 266 -5.63 -0.52 12.44
C ALA A 266 -4.33 0.00 13.08
N THR A 267 -3.47 -0.90 13.57
CA THR A 267 -2.24 -0.55 14.29
C THR A 267 -0.99 -0.55 13.41
N ARG A 268 -1.09 -0.95 12.14
CA ARG A 268 0.05 -1.08 11.20
C ARG A 268 0.92 0.17 11.14
N GLY A 269 0.27 1.34 11.11
CA GLY A 269 0.89 2.64 10.88
C GLY A 269 1.28 3.43 12.12
N ILE A 270 1.20 2.82 13.31
CA ILE A 270 1.59 3.47 14.56
C ILE A 270 3.11 3.60 14.58
N SER A 271 3.58 4.84 14.64
CA SER A 271 5.01 5.15 14.58
C SER A 271 5.40 6.36 15.45
N THR A 272 4.47 6.91 16.23
CA THR A 272 4.73 8.01 17.17
C THR A 272 4.45 7.62 18.61
N SER A 273 5.12 8.26 19.57
CA SER A 273 4.87 8.02 21.01
C SER A 273 3.47 8.39 21.45
N TYR A 274 2.80 9.32 20.75
CA TYR A 274 1.40 9.67 21.04
C TYR A 274 0.45 8.53 20.66
N GLU A 275 0.54 8.04 19.43
CA GLU A 275 -0.28 6.91 18.95
C GLU A 275 -0.01 5.62 19.75
N LEU A 276 1.25 5.38 20.17
CA LEU A 276 1.58 4.26 21.05
C LEU A 276 0.88 4.38 22.41
N ARG A 277 0.85 5.58 23.01
CA ARG A 277 0.12 5.78 24.26
C ARG A 277 -1.37 5.52 24.09
N ASP A 278 -1.97 5.97 22.99
CA ASP A 278 -3.38 5.70 22.70
C ASP A 278 -3.66 4.19 22.57
N LEU A 279 -2.77 3.44 21.90
CA LEU A 279 -2.88 1.98 21.80
C LEU A 279 -2.77 1.30 23.18
N MET A 280 -1.83 1.75 24.02
CA MET A 280 -1.66 1.21 25.37
C MET A 280 -2.83 1.54 26.29
N GLU A 281 -3.40 2.75 26.16
CA GLU A 281 -4.59 3.15 26.91
C GLU A 281 -5.80 2.30 26.50
N PHE A 282 -6.04 2.14 25.19
CA PHE A 282 -7.06 1.24 24.67
C PHE A 282 -6.88 -0.20 25.18
N ALA A 283 -5.64 -0.71 25.16
CA ALA A 283 -5.33 -2.06 25.63
C ALA A 283 -5.65 -2.24 27.12
N LYS A 284 -5.38 -1.22 27.93
CA LYS A 284 -5.66 -1.21 29.37
C LYS A 284 -7.15 -1.11 29.66
N GLU A 285 -7.86 -0.23 28.94
CA GLU A 285 -9.30 -0.01 29.09
C GLU A 285 -10.12 -1.28 28.79
N HIS A 286 -9.73 -2.03 27.77
CA HIS A 286 -10.46 -3.21 27.29
C HIS A 286 -9.77 -4.54 27.60
N ILE A 287 -8.88 -4.59 28.59
CA ILE A 287 -8.07 -5.80 28.87
C ILE A 287 -8.90 -7.07 29.09
N ASP A 288 -10.03 -6.94 29.81
CA ASP A 288 -10.94 -8.05 30.12
C ASP A 288 -11.79 -8.47 28.91
N GLU A 289 -11.89 -7.59 27.92
CA GLU A 289 -12.71 -7.76 26.72
C GLU A 289 -11.94 -8.35 25.53
N LEU A 290 -10.62 -8.13 25.51
CA LEU A 290 -9.75 -8.50 24.41
C LEU A 290 -9.63 -10.00 24.21
N GLY A 291 -9.71 -10.81 25.28
CA GLY A 291 -9.63 -12.26 25.20
C GLY A 291 -8.40 -12.74 24.42
N THR A 292 -8.59 -13.44 23.30
CA THR A 292 -7.46 -13.89 22.45
C THR A 292 -6.76 -12.76 21.69
N ALA A 293 -7.40 -11.61 21.56
CA ALA A 293 -6.83 -10.45 20.88
C ALA A 293 -5.74 -9.75 21.71
N THR A 294 -5.62 -10.06 23.00
CA THR A 294 -4.58 -9.54 23.91
C THR A 294 -3.18 -9.79 23.35
N ARG A 295 -2.90 -10.98 22.81
CA ARG A 295 -1.60 -11.28 22.18
C ARG A 295 -1.38 -10.42 20.93
N THR A 296 -2.41 -10.21 20.11
CA THR A 296 -2.32 -9.38 18.90
C THR A 296 -2.04 -7.92 19.25
N ILE A 297 -2.68 -7.40 20.30
CA ILE A 297 -2.42 -6.06 20.82
C ILE A 297 -1.00 -5.94 21.37
N GLN A 298 -0.52 -6.92 22.14
CA GLN A 298 0.85 -6.94 22.64
C GLN A 298 1.88 -6.88 21.49
N GLN A 299 1.67 -7.69 20.43
CA GLN A 299 2.51 -7.65 19.23
C GLN A 299 2.43 -6.30 18.50
N ALA A 300 1.26 -5.66 18.50
CA ALA A 300 1.09 -4.32 17.93
C ALA A 300 1.87 -3.26 18.72
N VAL A 301 1.85 -3.33 20.06
CA VAL A 301 2.65 -2.46 20.95
C VAL A 301 4.15 -2.65 20.68
N GLU A 302 4.64 -3.89 20.67
CA GLU A 302 6.06 -4.20 20.38
C GLU A 302 6.49 -3.68 19.00
N ARG A 303 5.63 -3.83 17.98
CA ARG A 303 5.86 -3.30 16.64
C ARG A 303 5.90 -1.78 16.64
N ALA A 304 4.96 -1.12 17.30
CA ALA A 304 4.91 0.34 17.41
C ALA A 304 6.15 0.91 18.09
N GLU A 305 6.61 0.30 19.19
CA GLU A 305 7.87 0.66 19.83
C GLU A 305 9.07 0.48 18.89
N SER A 306 9.10 -0.62 18.14
CA SER A 306 10.15 -0.88 17.14
C SER A 306 10.16 0.18 16.04
N ASN A 307 8.99 0.56 15.54
CA ASN A 307 8.81 1.62 14.55
C ASN A 307 9.32 2.98 15.07
N ILE A 308 8.98 3.35 16.30
CA ILE A 308 9.44 4.61 16.94
C ILE A 308 10.97 4.61 17.06
N ARG A 309 11.55 3.50 17.55
CA ARG A 309 13.02 3.38 17.63
C ARG A 309 13.68 3.46 16.26
N TRP A 310 13.11 2.79 15.26
CA TRP A 310 13.62 2.83 13.89
C TRP A 310 13.59 4.25 13.32
N LEU A 311 12.51 5.01 13.53
CA LEU A 311 12.42 6.40 13.08
C LEU A 311 13.47 7.27 13.76
N GLY A 312 13.57 7.18 15.09
CA GLY A 312 14.54 7.96 15.86
C GLY A 312 15.99 7.73 15.43
N ASN A 313 16.32 6.51 14.99
CA ASN A 313 17.68 6.15 14.61
C ASN A 313 17.99 6.44 13.12
N ASN A 314 17.02 6.35 12.22
CA ASN A 314 17.27 6.31 10.78
C ASN A 314 16.74 7.51 9.99
N HIS A 315 15.72 8.23 10.50
CA HIS A 315 15.04 9.28 9.73
C HIS A 315 15.98 10.40 9.28
N GLY A 316 16.86 10.89 10.16
CA GLY A 316 17.83 11.93 9.82
C GLY A 316 18.76 11.51 8.67
N THR A 317 19.37 10.33 8.78
CA THR A 317 20.27 9.77 7.75
C THR A 317 19.58 9.59 6.41
N ILE A 318 18.36 9.03 6.42
CA ILE A 318 17.54 8.82 5.21
C ILE A 318 17.20 10.17 4.56
N ARG A 319 16.70 11.13 5.34
CA ARG A 319 16.33 12.47 4.87
C ARG A 319 17.52 13.17 4.22
N ASP A 320 18.67 13.16 4.87
CA ASP A 320 19.85 13.87 4.40
C ASP A 320 20.47 13.19 3.15
N TRP A 321 20.36 11.86 3.02
CA TRP A 321 20.73 11.16 1.79
C TRP A 321 19.77 11.50 0.64
N LEU A 322 18.45 11.46 0.88
CA LEU A 322 17.45 11.78 -0.12
C LEU A 322 17.61 13.22 -0.61
N GLN A 323 17.81 14.19 0.30
CA GLN A 323 18.02 15.59 -0.04
C GLN A 323 19.22 15.78 -0.98
N ARG A 324 20.32 15.03 -0.78
CA ARG A 324 21.52 15.12 -1.64
C ARG A 324 21.33 14.51 -3.03
N ASN A 325 20.49 13.48 -3.15
CA ASN A 325 20.31 12.69 -4.39
C ASN A 325 19.04 13.05 -5.17
N THR A 326 18.19 13.92 -4.62
CA THR A 326 16.94 14.37 -5.26
C THR A 326 16.84 15.87 -5.48
N ALA A 327 17.82 16.63 -5.00
CA ALA A 327 17.96 18.06 -5.29
C ALA A 327 18.08 18.36 -6.79
#